data_AF-A0A1S1MUJ3-F1
#
_entry.id   AF-A0A1S1MUJ3-F1
#
_cell.length_a   1.000
_cell.length_b   1.000
_cell.length_c   1.000
_cell.angle_alpha   90.00
_cell.angle_beta   90.00
_cell.angle_gamma   90.00
#
_symmetry.space_group_name_H-M   'P 1'
#
loop_
_entity.id
_entity.type
_entity.pdbx_description
1 polymer ?
#
loop_
_entity_poly.entity_id
_entity_poly.type
_entity_poly.pdbx_seq_one_letter_code
_entity_poly.pdbx_strand_id
1 'polypeptide(L)'
;MNNTKALPTDVYYQDSLQDPKPTYDRPVSISSNEEAVTKSLDKALDDIALATVHLYTPSGTLSQSVEKMSKQFEGIMSDLHKQLPQLANKDWGIAITESGELHVTGSLTDDERTLVEKALNSNDEFVAAANDFKSSYLKYIDMEVRGWAKYDVNEDNFSQVFDLKDILDSSKSDEHFKKEWGYESNWMKLHDNISHQLSNKASKY
;
A
#
# COMPACT_ATOMS: atom_id res chain seq x y z
N MET A 1 12.48 -61.24 35.72
CA MET A 1 13.10 -60.20 34.88
C MET A 1 12.04 -59.60 33.97
N ASN A 2 11.74 -58.32 34.21
CA ASN A 2 11.21 -57.23 33.35
C ASN A 2 10.29 -57.58 32.16
N ASN A 3 8.99 -57.23 32.21
CA ASN A 3 8.36 -55.91 32.01
C ASN A 3 7.97 -55.64 30.54
N THR A 4 6.71 -55.89 30.19
CA THR A 4 6.02 -55.23 29.07
C THR A 4 4.74 -54.61 29.65
N LYS A 5 4.75 -53.29 29.85
CA LYS A 5 3.59 -52.51 30.29
C LYS A 5 2.67 -52.31 29.08
N ALA A 6 1.50 -52.95 29.07
CA ALA A 6 0.39 -52.59 28.21
C ALA A 6 -0.66 -51.84 29.07
N LEU A 7 -1.17 -50.72 28.55
CA LEU A 7 -2.23 -49.92 29.19
C LEU A 7 -3.58 -50.66 29.11
N PRO A 8 -4.46 -50.49 30.12
CA PRO A 8 -5.74 -51.20 30.19
C PRO A 8 -6.76 -50.68 29.16
N THR A 9 -7.55 -51.62 28.65
CA THR A 9 -8.62 -51.42 27.66
C THR A 9 -9.77 -50.61 28.23
N ASP A 10 -10.25 -49.62 27.48
CA ASP A 10 -11.36 -48.74 27.85
C ASP A 10 -12.69 -49.51 27.86
N VAL A 11 -13.46 -49.37 28.94
CA VAL A 11 -14.68 -50.15 29.26
C VAL A 11 -15.90 -49.24 29.20
N TYR A 12 -16.12 -48.58 28.05
CA TYR A 12 -17.21 -47.61 27.91
C TYR A 12 -18.17 -47.85 26.73
N TYR A 13 -18.21 -49.05 26.16
CA TYR A 13 -19.25 -49.40 25.19
C TYR A 13 -19.76 -50.82 25.38
N GLN A 14 -20.61 -51.00 26.38
CA GLN A 14 -21.56 -52.12 26.42
C GLN A 14 -22.82 -51.64 27.13
N ASP A 15 -23.66 -50.92 26.40
CA ASP A 15 -25.12 -51.00 26.56
C ASP A 15 -25.79 -50.54 25.26
N SER A 16 -26.47 -51.48 24.63
CA SER A 16 -27.26 -51.31 23.41
C SER A 16 -28.53 -50.52 23.71
N LEU A 17 -28.56 -49.24 23.37
CA LEU A 17 -29.80 -48.49 23.17
C LEU A 17 -30.10 -48.48 21.67
N GLN A 18 -31.22 -49.09 21.28
CA GLN A 18 -31.74 -49.00 19.92
C GLN A 18 -32.10 -47.54 19.63
N ASP A 19 -31.44 -46.94 18.64
CA ASP A 19 -31.84 -45.65 18.10
C ASP A 19 -33.25 -45.76 17.47
N PRO A 20 -34.17 -44.83 17.79
CA PRO A 20 -35.48 -44.81 17.13
C PRO A 20 -35.31 -44.51 15.63
N LYS A 21 -36.02 -45.27 14.79
CA LYS A 21 -36.00 -45.09 13.33
C LYS A 21 -36.47 -43.66 12.96
N PRO A 22 -35.71 -42.91 12.13
CA PRO A 22 -36.09 -41.58 11.71
C PRO A 22 -37.35 -41.61 10.84
N THR A 23 -38.31 -40.72 11.12
CA THR A 23 -39.63 -40.67 10.47
C THR A 23 -39.65 -39.88 9.15
N TYR A 24 -38.53 -39.28 8.73
CA TYR A 24 -38.41 -38.55 7.45
C TYR A 24 -37.00 -38.67 6.88
N ASP A 25 -36.87 -39.24 5.69
CA ASP A 25 -35.70 -39.07 4.81
C ASP A 25 -35.84 -37.75 4.06
N ARG A 26 -35.26 -36.67 4.60
CA ARG A 26 -34.92 -35.52 3.76
C ARG A 26 -33.53 -35.77 3.19
N PRO A 27 -33.33 -35.79 1.87
CA PRO A 27 -31.98 -35.70 1.34
C PRO A 27 -31.41 -34.36 1.79
N VAL A 28 -30.44 -34.39 2.70
CA VAL A 28 -29.60 -33.23 2.96
C VAL A 28 -28.67 -33.14 1.75
N SER A 29 -29.14 -32.53 0.67
CA SER A 29 -28.23 -31.93 -0.28
C SER A 29 -27.58 -30.76 0.43
N ILE A 30 -26.46 -31.02 1.11
CA ILE A 30 -25.47 -29.98 1.37
C ILE A 30 -24.96 -29.60 -0.02
N SER A 31 -25.65 -28.66 -0.66
CA SER A 31 -25.01 -27.83 -1.67
C SER A 31 -24.00 -27.02 -0.88
N SER A 32 -22.80 -27.57 -0.69
CA SER A 32 -21.66 -26.76 -0.35
C SER A 32 -21.55 -25.79 -1.52
N ASN A 33 -21.96 -24.55 -1.30
CA ASN A 33 -21.51 -23.45 -2.15
C ASN A 33 -20.02 -23.28 -1.83
N GLU A 34 -19.22 -24.25 -2.29
CA GLU A 34 -17.76 -24.28 -2.23
C GLU A 34 -17.16 -23.08 -2.99
N GLU A 35 -17.92 -22.44 -3.86
CA GLU A 35 -17.53 -21.22 -4.56
C GLU A 35 -17.42 -19.98 -3.66
N ALA A 36 -17.96 -20.00 -2.43
CA ALA A 36 -18.05 -18.79 -1.58
C ALA A 36 -17.11 -18.76 -0.36
N VAL A 37 -16.45 -19.87 0.01
CA VAL A 37 -15.69 -19.94 1.30
C VAL A 37 -14.17 -19.92 1.11
N THR A 38 -13.65 -19.95 -0.11
CA THR A 38 -12.20 -20.01 -0.33
C THR A 38 -11.76 -19.14 -1.51
N LYS A 39 -11.17 -17.96 -1.24
CA LYS A 39 -9.85 -17.78 -1.87
C LYS A 39 -9.04 -18.99 -1.35
N SER A 40 -8.60 -19.89 -2.23
CA SER A 40 -7.72 -20.97 -1.79
C SER A 40 -6.56 -20.33 -1.01
N LEU A 41 -6.07 -21.00 0.02
CA LEU A 41 -4.92 -20.50 0.80
C LEU A 41 -3.77 -20.09 -0.13
N ASP A 42 -3.55 -20.84 -1.21
CA ASP A 42 -2.58 -20.55 -2.26
C ASP A 42 -2.83 -19.18 -2.93
N LYS A 43 -4.08 -18.90 -3.34
CA LYS A 43 -4.43 -17.60 -3.92
C LYS A 43 -4.23 -16.45 -2.95
N ALA A 44 -4.51 -16.65 -1.66
CA ALA A 44 -4.27 -15.63 -0.65
C ALA A 44 -2.77 -15.36 -0.45
N LEU A 45 -1.94 -16.41 -0.46
CA LEU A 45 -0.49 -16.26 -0.39
C LEU A 45 0.08 -15.59 -1.65
N ASP A 46 -0.45 -15.91 -2.83
CA ASP A 46 -0.08 -15.27 -4.09
C ASP A 46 -0.43 -13.76 -4.08
N ASP A 47 -1.62 -13.40 -3.62
CA ASP A 47 -2.05 -12.00 -3.49
C ASP A 47 -1.11 -11.22 -2.53
N ILE A 48 -0.74 -11.82 -1.40
CA ILE A 48 0.19 -11.22 -0.43
C ILE A 48 1.59 -11.06 -1.04
N ALA A 49 2.08 -12.07 -1.75
CA ALA A 49 3.39 -12.02 -2.40
C ALA A 49 3.41 -10.94 -3.50
N LEU A 50 2.34 -10.85 -4.29
CA LEU A 50 2.17 -9.82 -5.31
C LEU A 50 2.16 -8.42 -4.68
N ALA A 51 1.35 -8.21 -3.63
CA ALA A 51 1.30 -6.95 -2.91
C ALA A 51 2.68 -6.57 -2.35
N THR A 52 3.40 -7.55 -1.78
CA THR A 52 4.74 -7.34 -1.23
C THR A 52 5.70 -6.83 -2.30
N VAL A 53 5.68 -7.45 -3.50
CA VAL A 53 6.50 -7.02 -4.63
C VAL A 53 6.16 -5.60 -5.04
N HIS A 54 4.87 -5.29 -5.22
CA HIS A 54 4.47 -3.99 -5.74
C HIS A 54 4.64 -2.82 -4.76
N LEU A 55 4.53 -3.08 -3.45
CA LEU A 55 4.62 -2.05 -2.41
C LEU A 55 6.05 -1.83 -1.89
N TYR A 56 6.85 -2.89 -1.75
CA TYR A 56 8.09 -2.86 -0.96
C TYR A 56 9.36 -3.21 -1.72
N THR A 57 9.31 -3.46 -3.02
CA THR A 57 10.51 -3.77 -3.81
C THR A 57 10.83 -2.66 -4.78
N PRO A 58 12.12 -2.41 -5.10
CA PRO A 58 12.51 -1.37 -6.04
C PRO A 58 11.91 -1.54 -7.43
N SER A 59 11.63 -2.79 -7.85
CA SER A 59 10.96 -3.10 -9.12
C SER A 59 9.43 -3.00 -9.05
N GLY A 60 8.87 -2.81 -7.85
CA GLY A 60 7.44 -2.67 -7.61
C GLY A 60 6.90 -1.39 -8.23
N THR A 61 5.62 -1.41 -8.63
CA THR A 61 4.98 -0.26 -9.27
C THR A 61 4.99 0.98 -8.39
N LEU A 62 4.89 0.83 -7.07
CA LEU A 62 4.96 1.94 -6.14
C LEU A 62 6.34 2.61 -6.18
N SER A 63 7.44 1.87 -6.01
CA SER A 63 8.79 2.47 -6.09
C SER A 63 9.09 3.03 -7.48
N GLN A 64 8.67 2.34 -8.55
CA GLN A 64 8.87 2.79 -9.92
C GLN A 64 8.10 4.08 -10.24
N SER A 65 6.91 4.28 -9.66
CA SER A 65 6.17 5.54 -9.80
C SER A 65 6.89 6.72 -9.17
N VAL A 66 7.49 6.52 -7.98
CA VAL A 66 8.31 7.55 -7.32
C VAL A 66 9.57 7.84 -8.13
N GLU A 67 10.24 6.82 -8.66
CA GLU A 67 11.39 6.99 -9.54
C GLU A 67 11.06 7.84 -10.78
N LYS A 68 9.91 7.59 -11.42
CA LYS A 68 9.44 8.40 -12.55
C LYS A 68 9.15 9.84 -12.13
N MET A 69 8.46 10.03 -10.99
CA MET A 69 8.20 11.36 -10.45
C MET A 69 9.50 12.13 -10.18
N SER A 70 10.50 11.50 -9.53
CA SER A 70 11.78 12.11 -9.20
C SER A 70 12.52 12.63 -10.44
N LYS A 71 12.48 11.89 -11.56
CA LYS A 71 13.10 12.31 -12.83
C LYS A 71 12.50 13.59 -13.42
N GLN A 72 11.20 13.81 -13.22
CA GLN A 72 10.52 15.02 -13.71
C GLN A 72 10.63 16.17 -12.71
N PHE A 73 10.59 15.85 -11.41
CA PHE A 73 10.44 16.83 -10.34
C PHE A 73 11.58 17.85 -10.28
N GLU A 74 12.83 17.42 -10.51
CA GLU A 74 13.98 18.35 -10.53
C GLU A 74 13.84 19.42 -11.62
N GLY A 75 13.33 19.05 -12.80
CA GLY A 75 13.07 19.97 -13.90
C GLY A 75 11.97 20.97 -13.56
N ILE A 76 10.84 20.47 -13.03
CA ILE A 76 9.71 21.31 -12.58
C ILE A 76 10.19 22.31 -11.52
N MET A 77 10.94 21.83 -10.52
CA MET A 77 11.46 22.68 -9.45
C MET A 77 12.48 23.70 -9.95
N SER A 78 13.30 23.37 -10.95
CA SER A 78 14.21 24.32 -11.59
C SER A 78 13.46 25.48 -12.24
N ASP A 79 12.39 25.18 -12.97
CA ASP A 79 11.59 26.21 -13.65
C ASP A 79 10.74 27.04 -12.69
N LEU A 80 10.22 26.42 -11.63
CA LEU A 80 9.56 27.13 -10.54
C LEU A 80 10.53 28.05 -9.81
N HIS A 81 11.77 27.62 -9.56
CA HIS A 81 12.75 28.45 -8.85
C HIS A 81 13.13 29.72 -9.63
N LYS A 82 13.15 29.68 -10.97
CA LYS A 82 13.39 30.86 -11.82
C LYS A 82 12.29 31.91 -11.67
N GLN A 83 11.05 31.47 -11.44
CA GLN A 83 9.87 32.34 -11.35
C GLN A 83 9.56 32.77 -9.91
N LEU A 84 9.75 31.86 -8.96
CA LEU A 84 9.39 31.99 -7.55
C LEU A 84 10.54 31.48 -6.66
N PRO A 85 11.68 32.19 -6.60
CA PRO A 85 12.86 31.73 -5.87
C PRO A 85 12.61 31.53 -4.37
N GLN A 86 11.62 32.24 -3.80
CA GLN A 86 11.23 32.13 -2.40
C GLN A 86 10.55 30.81 -2.03
N LEU A 87 10.11 29.99 -3.00
CA LEU A 87 9.45 28.70 -2.73
C LEU A 87 10.31 27.75 -1.90
N ALA A 88 11.64 27.83 -2.04
CA ALA A 88 12.58 27.00 -1.27
C ALA A 88 12.56 27.29 0.23
N ASN A 89 12.09 28.47 0.63
CA ASN A 89 12.04 28.91 2.02
C ASN A 89 10.64 28.80 2.63
N LYS A 90 9.68 28.19 1.91
CA LYS A 90 8.29 28.05 2.33
C LYS A 90 7.97 26.60 2.64
N ASP A 91 7.09 26.41 3.62
CA ASP A 91 6.55 25.11 3.99
C ASP A 91 5.30 24.83 3.15
N TRP A 92 5.45 24.01 2.12
CA TRP A 92 4.39 23.60 1.20
C TRP A 92 4.59 22.14 0.80
N GLY A 93 3.51 21.52 0.34
CA GLY A 93 3.47 20.10 -0.03
C GLY A 93 2.65 19.85 -1.30
N ILE A 94 2.59 18.59 -1.71
CA ILE A 94 1.80 18.16 -2.88
C ILE A 94 0.88 17.02 -2.46
N ALA A 95 -0.42 17.20 -2.67
CA ALA A 95 -1.45 16.19 -2.46
C ALA A 95 -2.07 15.75 -3.79
N ILE A 96 -2.46 14.48 -3.89
CA ILE A 96 -3.24 13.97 -5.02
C ILE A 96 -4.71 13.97 -4.62
N THR A 97 -5.53 14.66 -5.38
CA THR A 97 -7.00 14.68 -5.18
C THR A 97 -7.65 13.36 -5.59
N GLU A 98 -8.95 13.20 -5.33
CA GLU A 98 -9.72 12.04 -5.78
C GLU A 98 -9.69 11.89 -7.32
N SER A 99 -9.81 13.00 -8.05
CA SER A 99 -9.78 13.04 -9.52
C SER A 99 -8.39 12.77 -10.13
N GLY A 100 -7.35 12.71 -9.30
CA GLY A 100 -5.97 12.53 -9.74
C GLY A 100 -5.23 13.84 -10.08
N GLU A 101 -5.87 15.00 -9.90
CA GLU A 101 -5.21 16.29 -10.02
C GLU A 101 -4.29 16.56 -8.82
N LEU A 102 -3.19 17.26 -9.08
CA LEU A 102 -2.20 17.61 -8.06
C LEU A 102 -2.55 18.96 -7.46
N HIS A 103 -2.84 18.97 -6.17
CA HIS A 103 -3.08 20.17 -5.40
C HIS A 103 -1.88 20.47 -4.51
N VAL A 104 -1.57 21.76 -4.38
CA VAL A 104 -0.55 22.19 -3.43
C VAL A 104 -1.17 22.31 -2.05
N THR A 105 -0.39 22.05 -1.01
CA THR A 105 -0.79 22.22 0.40
C THR A 105 0.19 23.16 1.12
N GLY A 106 -0.15 23.60 2.33
CA GLY A 106 0.72 24.46 3.12
C GLY A 106 0.68 25.94 2.74
N SER A 107 1.74 26.66 3.12
CA SER A 107 1.79 28.12 3.24
C SER A 107 2.28 28.81 1.95
N LEU A 108 1.46 28.74 0.90
CA LEU A 108 1.61 29.56 -0.31
C LEU A 108 0.46 30.58 -0.42
N THR A 109 0.74 31.72 -1.04
CA THR A 109 -0.30 32.65 -1.50
C THR A 109 -1.09 32.03 -2.66
N ASP A 110 -2.29 32.54 -2.93
CA ASP A 110 -3.16 31.99 -3.99
C ASP A 110 -2.50 32.07 -5.39
N ASP A 111 -1.77 33.14 -5.68
CA ASP A 111 -1.02 33.30 -6.93
C ASP A 111 0.12 32.28 -7.05
N GLU A 112 0.89 32.09 -5.97
CA GLU A 112 1.97 31.10 -5.94
C GLU A 112 1.43 29.68 -6.07
N ARG A 113 0.35 29.37 -5.36
CA ARG A 113 -0.34 28.09 -5.44
C ARG A 113 -0.77 27.79 -6.87
N THR A 114 -1.46 28.75 -7.51
CA THR A 114 -1.92 28.61 -8.89
C THR A 114 -0.75 28.36 -9.86
N LEU A 115 0.37 29.05 -9.69
CA LEU A 115 1.56 28.86 -10.52
C LEU A 115 2.20 27.49 -10.31
N VAL A 116 2.32 27.03 -9.06
CA VAL A 116 2.90 25.72 -8.74
C VAL A 116 1.99 24.60 -9.23
N GLU A 117 0.69 24.65 -8.95
CA GLU A 117 -0.29 23.66 -9.42
C GLU A 117 -0.32 23.59 -10.94
N LYS A 118 -0.26 24.74 -11.63
CA LYS A 118 -0.16 24.76 -13.09
C LYS A 118 1.11 24.08 -13.58
N ALA A 119 2.26 24.35 -12.97
CA ALA A 119 3.53 23.74 -13.37
C ALA A 119 3.53 22.22 -13.16
N LEU A 120 2.99 21.75 -12.03
CA LEU A 120 2.87 20.33 -11.72
C LEU A 120 1.91 19.63 -12.70
N ASN A 121 0.70 20.17 -12.88
CA ASN A 121 -0.34 19.54 -13.70
C ASN A 121 -0.13 19.71 -15.21
N SER A 122 0.77 20.59 -15.65
CA SER A 122 1.15 20.67 -17.08
C SER A 122 2.18 19.62 -17.50
N ASN A 123 2.74 18.85 -16.55
CA ASN A 123 3.65 17.75 -16.84
C ASN A 123 2.89 16.42 -16.77
N ASP A 124 2.42 15.95 -17.92
CA ASP A 124 1.62 14.72 -18.04
C ASP A 124 2.35 13.49 -17.48
N GLU A 125 3.67 13.40 -17.64
CA GLU A 125 4.47 12.28 -17.12
C GLU A 125 4.52 12.28 -15.58
N PHE A 126 4.65 13.46 -14.97
CA PHE A 126 4.64 13.62 -13.52
C PHE A 126 3.25 13.31 -12.94
N VAL A 127 2.18 13.83 -13.56
CA VAL A 127 0.80 13.54 -13.15
C VAL A 127 0.48 12.06 -13.29
N ALA A 128 0.85 11.44 -14.41
CA ALA A 128 0.63 10.00 -14.61
C ALA A 128 1.39 9.17 -13.56
N ALA A 129 2.64 9.51 -13.26
CA ALA A 129 3.42 8.83 -12.25
C ALA A 129 2.85 9.02 -10.83
N ALA A 130 2.36 10.20 -10.48
CA ALA A 130 1.69 10.44 -9.21
C ALA A 130 0.40 9.60 -9.07
N ASN A 131 -0.38 9.49 -10.15
CA ASN A 131 -1.57 8.65 -10.17
C ASN A 131 -1.24 7.15 -10.13
N ASP A 132 -0.15 6.72 -10.77
CA ASP A 132 0.39 5.36 -10.64
C ASP A 132 0.76 5.06 -9.18
N PHE A 133 1.36 6.02 -8.46
CA PHE A 133 1.69 5.88 -7.03
C PHE A 133 0.43 5.62 -6.20
N LYS A 134 -0.57 6.52 -6.32
CA LYS A 134 -1.85 6.41 -5.60
C LYS A 134 -2.56 5.09 -5.92
N SER A 135 -2.70 4.79 -7.20
CA SER A 135 -3.39 3.58 -7.67
C SER A 135 -2.66 2.31 -7.21
N SER A 136 -1.32 2.30 -7.27
CA SER A 136 -0.52 1.17 -6.80
C SER A 136 -0.68 0.96 -5.31
N TYR A 137 -0.61 2.04 -4.50
CA TYR A 137 -0.78 1.93 -3.06
C TYR A 137 -2.17 1.34 -2.73
N LEU A 138 -3.25 1.99 -3.20
CA LEU A 138 -4.62 1.59 -2.88
C LEU A 138 -4.97 0.19 -3.38
N LYS A 139 -4.48 -0.20 -4.56
CA LYS A 139 -4.75 -1.54 -5.12
C LYS A 139 -4.14 -2.66 -4.26
N TYR A 140 -2.91 -2.49 -3.82
CA TYR A 140 -2.15 -3.58 -3.19
C TYR A 140 -2.24 -3.57 -1.67
N ILE A 141 -2.61 -2.44 -1.05
CA ILE A 141 -2.76 -2.36 0.41
C ILE A 141 -3.87 -3.29 0.93
N ASP A 142 -4.97 -3.44 0.19
CA ASP A 142 -6.09 -4.34 0.53
C ASP A 142 -5.72 -5.83 0.46
N MET A 143 -4.68 -6.15 -0.31
CA MET A 143 -4.16 -7.52 -0.46
C MET A 143 -3.12 -7.85 0.62
N GLU A 144 -2.57 -6.83 1.28
CA GLU A 144 -1.61 -7.00 2.35
C GLU A 144 -2.32 -7.26 3.69
N VAL A 145 -1.73 -8.11 4.53
CA VAL A 145 -2.29 -8.46 5.86
C VAL A 145 -1.43 -7.96 7.03
N ARG A 146 -0.33 -7.25 6.73
CA ARG A 146 0.67 -6.72 7.70
C ARG A 146 1.15 -5.34 7.23
N GLY A 147 2.21 -4.81 7.84
CA GLY A 147 2.88 -3.60 7.34
C GLY A 147 2.00 -2.34 7.37
N TRP A 148 1.80 -1.75 6.19
CA TRP A 148 1.02 -0.53 5.99
C TRP A 148 -0.50 -0.77 6.02
N ALA A 149 -0.98 -2.00 5.80
CA ALA A 149 -2.42 -2.31 5.76
C ALA A 149 -3.17 -2.10 7.09
N LYS A 150 -2.43 -1.84 8.18
CA LYS A 150 -3.02 -1.48 9.49
C LYS A 150 -3.59 -0.05 9.53
N TYR A 151 -3.31 0.76 8.51
CA TYR A 151 -3.78 2.14 8.42
C TYR A 151 -4.98 2.21 7.46
N ASP A 152 -5.99 2.97 7.87
CA ASP A 152 -7.15 3.28 7.04
C ASP A 152 -6.77 4.38 6.04
N VAL A 153 -6.42 3.94 4.82
CA VAL A 153 -6.14 4.82 3.70
C VAL A 153 -6.99 4.37 2.52
N ASN A 154 -7.77 5.30 1.99
CA ASN A 154 -8.71 5.08 0.90
C ASN A 154 -8.76 6.33 0.00
N GLU A 155 -9.56 6.29 -1.05
CA GLU A 155 -9.70 7.40 -2.02
C GLU A 155 -10.02 8.74 -1.33
N ASP A 156 -10.86 8.74 -0.30
CA ASP A 156 -11.38 9.95 0.35
C ASP A 156 -10.32 10.65 1.21
N ASN A 157 -9.39 9.89 1.80
CA ASN A 157 -8.41 10.41 2.74
C ASN A 157 -6.96 10.39 2.23
N PHE A 158 -6.70 9.81 1.05
CA PHE A 158 -5.36 9.67 0.49
C PHE A 158 -4.60 11.01 0.45
N SER A 159 -5.28 12.08 0.01
CA SER A 159 -4.72 13.43 -0.11
C SER A 159 -4.31 14.04 1.23
N GLN A 160 -4.88 13.56 2.34
CA GLN A 160 -4.59 14.03 3.69
C GLN A 160 -3.42 13.26 4.31
N VAL A 161 -3.23 12.01 3.88
CA VAL A 161 -2.20 11.11 4.39
C VAL A 161 -0.86 11.35 3.71
N PHE A 162 -0.84 11.47 2.38
CA PHE A 162 0.41 11.54 1.63
C PHE A 162 0.72 12.94 1.10
N ASP A 163 1.90 13.41 1.45
CA ASP A 163 2.58 14.55 0.83
C ASP A 163 3.65 14.03 -0.13
N LEU A 164 3.40 14.16 -1.43
CA LEU A 164 4.33 13.72 -2.46
C LEU A 164 5.62 14.51 -2.49
N LYS A 165 5.59 15.80 -2.12
CA LYS A 165 6.81 16.61 -2.11
C LYS A 165 7.76 16.07 -1.05
N ASP A 166 7.23 15.80 0.15
CA ASP A 166 8.02 15.18 1.23
C ASP A 166 8.52 13.79 0.83
N ILE A 167 7.71 12.98 0.13
CA ILE A 167 8.17 11.71 -0.46
C ILE A 167 9.38 11.93 -1.38
N LEU A 168 9.29 12.87 -2.33
CA LEU A 168 10.32 13.10 -3.33
C LEU A 168 11.61 13.68 -2.72
N ASP A 169 11.48 14.61 -1.78
CA ASP A 169 12.61 15.25 -1.11
C ASP A 169 13.33 14.27 -0.17
N SER A 170 12.57 13.51 0.63
CA SER A 170 13.13 12.58 1.63
C SER A 170 13.69 11.30 1.02
N SER A 171 13.10 10.82 -0.08
CA SER A 171 13.54 9.59 -0.75
C SER A 171 14.66 9.82 -1.75
N LYS A 172 15.16 11.04 -1.93
CA LYS A 172 16.23 11.32 -2.90
C LYS A 172 17.48 10.47 -2.65
N SER A 173 18.00 9.87 -3.72
CA SER A 173 19.25 9.14 -3.71
C SER A 173 20.45 10.09 -3.54
N ASP A 174 21.42 9.66 -2.74
CA ASP A 174 22.75 10.27 -2.73
C ASP A 174 23.61 9.73 -3.88
N GLU A 175 24.76 10.37 -4.12
CA GLU A 175 25.66 10.02 -5.22
C GLU A 175 26.12 8.55 -5.17
N HIS A 176 26.37 8.03 -3.97
CA HIS A 176 26.81 6.65 -3.79
C HIS A 176 25.70 5.67 -4.21
N PHE A 177 24.48 5.91 -3.75
CA PHE A 177 23.32 5.09 -4.09
C PHE A 177 23.00 5.12 -5.59
N LYS A 178 23.02 6.32 -6.20
CA LYS A 178 22.83 6.47 -7.65
C LYS A 178 23.88 5.69 -8.43
N LYS A 179 25.14 5.74 -8.01
CA LYS A 179 26.24 5.03 -8.67
C LYS A 179 26.10 3.50 -8.57
N GLU A 180 25.68 3.00 -7.40
CA GLU A 180 25.57 1.56 -7.16
C GLU A 180 24.33 0.95 -7.84
N TRP A 181 23.20 1.67 -7.81
CA TRP A 181 21.90 1.10 -8.18
C TRP A 181 21.23 1.75 -9.40
N GLY A 182 21.67 2.93 -9.82
CA GLY A 182 21.12 3.62 -10.99
C GLY A 182 19.74 4.25 -10.81
N TYR A 183 19.27 4.44 -9.57
CA TYR A 183 17.96 5.05 -9.26
C TYR A 183 18.10 6.46 -8.69
N GLU A 184 17.27 7.38 -9.17
CA GLU A 184 17.14 8.74 -8.65
C GLU A 184 16.49 8.78 -7.25
N SER A 185 15.65 7.79 -6.97
CA SER A 185 14.99 7.56 -5.69
C SER A 185 15.58 6.36 -4.94
N ASN A 186 15.72 6.50 -3.62
CA ASN A 186 16.16 5.45 -2.72
C ASN A 186 14.95 4.78 -2.10
N TRP A 187 14.67 3.55 -2.53
CA TRP A 187 13.47 2.82 -2.10
C TRP A 187 13.42 2.55 -0.59
N MET A 188 14.57 2.44 0.10
CA MET A 188 14.58 2.26 1.55
C MET A 188 14.10 3.53 2.27
N LYS A 189 14.62 4.69 1.86
CA LYS A 189 14.17 5.99 2.38
C LYS A 189 12.70 6.25 2.05
N LEU A 190 12.26 5.85 0.85
CA LEU A 190 10.86 5.90 0.46
C LEU A 190 9.97 5.11 1.43
N HIS A 191 10.33 3.87 1.75
CA HIS A 191 9.54 3.04 2.66
C HIS A 191 9.49 3.63 4.08
N ASP A 192 10.60 4.20 4.55
CA ASP A 192 10.67 4.89 5.83
C ASP A 192 9.75 6.13 5.84
N ASN A 193 9.77 6.93 4.77
CA ASN A 193 8.91 8.10 4.64
C ASN A 193 7.42 7.72 4.60
N ILE A 194 7.02 6.74 3.78
CA ILE A 194 5.63 6.26 3.73
C ILE A 194 5.18 5.79 5.11
N SER A 195 5.99 5.01 5.79
CA SER A 195 5.69 4.53 7.15
C SER A 195 5.51 5.68 8.13
N HIS A 196 6.34 6.72 8.02
CA HIS A 196 6.25 7.92 8.85
C HIS A 196 4.95 8.70 8.60
N GLN A 197 4.63 8.98 7.32
CA GLN A 197 3.42 9.70 6.95
C GLN A 197 2.16 8.96 7.41
N LEU A 198 2.10 7.65 7.16
CA LEU A 198 1.00 6.80 7.64
C LEU A 198 0.86 6.87 9.16
N SER A 199 1.96 6.71 9.90
CA SER A 199 1.92 6.70 11.36
C SER A 199 1.46 8.02 11.98
N ASN A 200 1.71 9.14 11.30
CA ASN A 200 1.41 10.48 11.81
C ASN A 200 0.08 11.03 11.34
N LYS A 201 -0.37 10.65 10.14
CA LYS A 201 -1.49 11.29 9.45
C LYS A 201 -2.68 10.35 9.22
N ALA A 202 -2.48 9.03 9.17
CA ALA A 202 -3.56 8.07 8.94
C ALA A 202 -4.11 7.52 10.26
N SER A 203 -5.42 7.22 10.25
CA SER A 203 -6.05 6.45 11.32
C SER A 203 -5.66 4.98 11.21
N LYS A 204 -5.73 4.24 12.32
CA LYS A 204 -5.57 2.78 12.33
C LYS A 204 -6.94 2.11 12.37
N TYR A 205 -7.05 0.93 11.76
CA TYR A 205 -8.18 0.02 11.96
C TYR A 205 -8.22 -0.54 13.39
#